data_AF-A0A2V8Q089-F1
#
_entry.id   AF-A0A2V8Q089-F1
#
_cell.length_a   1.000
_cell.length_b   1.000
_cell.length_c   1.000
_cell.angle_alpha   90.00
_cell.angle_beta   90.00
_cell.angle_gamma   90.00
#
_symmetry.space_group_name_H-M   'P 1'
#
loop_
_entity.id
_entity.type
_entity.pdbx_description
1 polymer ?
#
loop_
_entity_poly.entity_id
_entity_poly.type
_entity_poly.pdbx_seq_one_letter_code
_entity_poly.pdbx_strand_id
1 'polypeptide(L)'
;MTPVDPQAVKHSQDKPTGARRHGTTHGPWVLTSKAFDKLLANLSPDRDEAGTQYEMIRTKLVRYFESRGVGSAEARADDTLNRVARRLDEGQQVENLIGYVYRTAYLVFLEALKEPGHDEIDPEKAPTVMPEPQFEDTERERRQRCFDQCLSKLTAENLELILGYYREEGRAKIDLRKQLADGLRIPLNALRIRAHRIRTYLESCIAKCLAQMA
;
A
#
# COMPACT_ATOMS: atom_id res chain seq x y z
N MET A 1 -55.65 -44.76 -22.04
CA MET A 1 -54.57 -45.35 -22.84
C MET A 1 -53.60 -44.25 -23.24
N THR A 2 -52.46 -44.19 -22.53
CA THR A 2 -51.08 -44.21 -23.05
C THR A 2 -50.80 -43.70 -24.48
N PRO A 3 -49.58 -43.20 -24.74
CA PRO A 3 -48.93 -42.05 -24.12
C PRO A 3 -48.20 -41.19 -25.17
N VAL A 4 -47.67 -40.09 -24.67
CA VAL A 4 -46.82 -39.10 -25.35
C VAL A 4 -45.37 -39.60 -25.45
N ASP A 5 -44.72 -39.20 -26.56
CA ASP A 5 -43.27 -39.09 -26.86
C ASP A 5 -42.44 -40.40 -27.00
N PRO A 6 -41.29 -40.44 -27.75
CA PRO A 6 -40.29 -39.36 -27.75
C PRO A 6 -39.31 -39.24 -28.97
N GLN A 7 -38.37 -38.30 -28.81
CA GLN A 7 -37.00 -38.21 -29.37
C GLN A 7 -36.82 -37.71 -30.82
N ALA A 8 -35.75 -37.01 -31.22
CA ALA A 8 -34.70 -36.24 -30.57
C ALA A 8 -33.75 -35.69 -31.67
N VAL A 9 -32.93 -34.70 -31.30
CA VAL A 9 -31.60 -34.33 -31.84
C VAL A 9 -31.53 -33.57 -33.18
N LYS A 10 -31.03 -32.32 -33.14
CA LYS A 10 -29.67 -31.90 -33.58
C LYS A 10 -29.52 -30.36 -33.44
N HIS A 11 -28.60 -29.91 -32.58
CA HIS A 11 -27.29 -29.30 -32.93
C HIS A 11 -27.45 -27.89 -33.52
N SER A 12 -26.70 -26.85 -33.17
CA SER A 12 -25.59 -26.63 -32.26
C SER A 12 -25.41 -25.11 -32.20
N GLN A 13 -25.18 -24.55 -31.01
CA GLN A 13 -24.14 -23.55 -30.65
C GLN A 13 -23.93 -22.31 -31.55
N ASP A 14 -23.57 -21.12 -31.09
CA ASP A 14 -23.32 -20.54 -29.77
C ASP A 14 -23.00 -19.05 -30.06
N LYS A 15 -23.43 -18.13 -29.20
CA LYS A 15 -22.55 -17.04 -28.75
C LYS A 15 -23.07 -16.44 -27.43
N PRO A 16 -22.32 -16.56 -26.33
CA PRO A 16 -22.79 -16.09 -25.02
C PRO A 16 -22.47 -14.61 -24.85
N THR A 17 -23.47 -13.83 -24.45
CA THR A 17 -23.31 -12.41 -24.09
C THR A 17 -23.67 -12.26 -22.62
N GLY A 18 -22.69 -11.81 -21.82
CA GLY A 18 -22.94 -11.12 -20.55
C GLY A 18 -23.41 -11.97 -19.37
N ALA A 19 -22.58 -12.89 -18.89
CA ALA A 19 -22.75 -13.45 -17.55
C ALA A 19 -22.42 -12.39 -16.49
N ARG A 20 -23.46 -11.86 -15.86
CA ARG A 20 -23.38 -11.07 -14.62
C ARG A 20 -22.64 -11.90 -13.57
N ARG A 21 -21.58 -11.32 -12.99
CA ARG A 21 -20.79 -11.94 -11.91
C ARG A 21 -21.73 -12.25 -10.75
N HIS A 22 -22.01 -13.53 -10.58
CA HIS A 22 -22.71 -14.04 -9.41
C HIS A 22 -21.85 -13.74 -8.18
N GLY A 23 -22.41 -13.01 -7.23
CA GLY A 23 -21.85 -12.88 -5.90
C GLY A 23 -21.86 -14.27 -5.26
N THR A 24 -20.68 -14.86 -5.14
CA THR A 24 -20.49 -16.05 -4.30
C THR A 24 -20.52 -15.61 -2.85
N THR A 25 -21.59 -16.00 -2.16
CA THR A 25 -21.73 -16.00 -0.71
C THR A 25 -20.57 -16.76 -0.08
N HIS A 26 -19.60 -16.03 0.48
CA HIS A 26 -18.45 -16.62 1.16
C HIS A 26 -18.83 -16.95 2.61
N GLY A 27 -18.90 -18.24 2.94
CA GLY A 27 -18.70 -18.66 4.33
C GLY A 27 -17.32 -18.25 4.84
N PRO A 28 -17.10 -18.24 6.18
CA PRO A 28 -15.84 -17.84 6.77
C PRO A 28 -14.72 -18.72 6.19
N TRP A 29 -13.80 -18.10 5.47
CA TRP A 29 -12.66 -18.81 4.89
C TRP A 29 -11.69 -19.16 6.02
N VAL A 30 -11.34 -20.45 6.12
CA VAL A 30 -10.41 -20.96 7.13
C VAL A 30 -9.02 -21.07 6.52
N LEU A 31 -8.01 -20.59 7.24
CA LEU A 31 -6.62 -20.68 6.81
C LEU A 31 -6.21 -22.15 6.61
N THR A 32 -5.82 -22.50 5.39
CA THR A 32 -5.32 -23.83 5.07
C THR A 32 -3.81 -23.89 5.23
N SER A 33 -3.26 -25.07 5.57
CA SER A 33 -1.79 -25.26 5.63
C SER A 33 -1.11 -24.80 4.35
N LYS A 34 -1.69 -25.14 3.19
CA LYS A 34 -1.18 -24.74 1.88
C LYS A 34 -1.12 -23.22 1.69
N ALA A 35 -2.16 -22.49 2.11
CA ALA A 35 -2.20 -21.03 2.01
C ALA A 35 -1.20 -20.40 2.99
N PHE A 36 -1.03 -20.99 4.17
CA PHE A 36 -0.03 -20.56 5.14
C PHE A 36 1.40 -20.80 4.66
N ASP A 37 1.70 -21.97 4.10
CA ASP A 37 3.01 -22.29 3.53
C ASP A 37 3.36 -21.33 2.38
N LYS A 38 2.38 -20.95 1.55
CA LYS A 38 2.57 -19.91 0.52
C LYS A 38 2.88 -18.54 1.11
N LEU A 39 2.20 -18.14 2.20
CA LEU A 39 2.51 -16.89 2.89
C LEU A 39 3.95 -16.90 3.41
N LEU A 40 4.37 -17.97 4.08
CA LEU A 40 5.73 -18.12 4.59
C LEU A 40 6.78 -18.09 3.46
N ALA A 41 6.52 -18.75 2.34
CA ALA A 41 7.41 -18.75 1.19
C ALA A 41 7.58 -17.36 0.53
N ASN A 42 6.64 -16.43 0.74
CA ASN A 42 6.77 -15.04 0.31
C ASN A 42 7.55 -14.17 1.33
N LEU A 43 7.82 -14.68 2.53
CA LEU A 43 8.62 -14.00 3.56
C LEU A 43 10.10 -14.39 3.46
N SER A 44 10.38 -15.70 3.51
CA SER A 44 11.73 -16.23 3.30
C SER A 44 11.66 -17.65 2.70
N PRO A 45 12.64 -18.05 1.87
CA PRO A 45 12.82 -19.45 1.48
C PRO A 45 13.25 -20.35 2.66
N ASP A 46 13.87 -19.78 3.70
CA ASP A 46 14.18 -20.49 4.94
C ASP A 46 12.96 -20.50 5.86
N ARG A 47 12.56 -21.69 6.33
CA ARG A 47 11.33 -21.87 7.10
C ARG A 47 11.40 -21.24 8.49
N ASP A 48 12.53 -21.32 9.15
CA ASP A 48 12.70 -20.79 10.51
C ASP A 48 12.80 -19.26 10.48
N GLU A 49 13.48 -18.72 9.45
CA GLU A 49 13.49 -17.28 9.19
C GLU A 49 12.09 -16.77 8.81
N ALA A 50 11.36 -17.47 7.94
CA ALA A 50 9.99 -17.11 7.57
C ALA A 50 9.06 -17.10 8.78
N GLY A 51 9.20 -18.05 9.70
CA GLY A 51 8.46 -18.08 10.97
C GLY A 51 8.79 -16.88 11.86
N THR A 52 10.06 -16.51 11.96
CA THR A 52 10.50 -15.33 12.71
C THR A 52 9.92 -14.04 12.12
N GLN A 53 9.97 -13.89 10.80
CA GLN A 53 9.41 -12.73 10.11
C GLN A 53 7.87 -12.68 10.26
N TYR A 54 7.20 -13.82 10.17
CA TYR A 54 5.77 -13.93 10.38
C TYR A 54 5.35 -13.43 11.78
N GLU A 55 6.03 -13.90 12.84
CA GLU A 55 5.73 -13.48 14.21
C GLU A 55 6.04 -12.00 14.45
N MET A 56 7.10 -11.47 13.83
CA MET A 56 7.39 -10.04 13.85
C MET A 56 6.25 -9.23 13.21
N ILE A 57 5.74 -9.68 12.05
CA ILE A 57 4.62 -9.02 11.37
C ILE A 57 3.37 -9.06 12.22
N ARG A 58 3.03 -10.23 12.76
CA ARG A 58 1.88 -10.42 13.65
C ARG A 58 1.96 -9.47 14.85
N THR A 59 3.09 -9.44 15.55
CA THR A 59 3.32 -8.55 16.71
C THR A 59 3.12 -7.07 16.36
N LYS A 60 3.63 -6.63 15.20
CA LYS A 60 3.48 -5.24 14.76
C LYS A 60 2.05 -4.92 14.32
N LEU A 61 1.31 -5.88 13.77
CA LEU A 61 -0.12 -5.72 13.48
C LEU A 61 -0.95 -5.58 14.75
N VAL A 62 -0.67 -6.37 15.79
CA VAL A 62 -1.34 -6.24 17.10
C VAL A 62 -1.16 -4.82 17.64
N ARG A 63 0.09 -4.34 17.71
CA ARG A 63 0.39 -2.94 18.13
C ARG A 63 -0.30 -1.89 17.25
N TYR A 64 -0.41 -2.15 15.95
CA TYR A 64 -1.10 -1.26 15.01
C TYR A 64 -2.59 -1.10 15.36
N PHE A 65 -3.28 -2.17 15.73
CA PHE A 65 -4.70 -2.13 16.12
C PHE A 65 -4.89 -1.60 17.56
N GLU A 66 -4.02 -1.99 18.50
CA GLU A 66 -4.05 -1.48 19.88
C GLU A 66 -3.92 0.04 19.93
N SER A 67 -2.95 0.61 19.20
CA SER A 67 -2.73 2.06 19.13
C SER A 67 -3.91 2.86 18.55
N ARG A 68 -4.87 2.18 17.92
CA ARG A 68 -6.08 2.77 17.33
C ARG A 68 -7.34 2.55 18.17
N GLY A 69 -7.21 1.93 19.34
CA GLY A 69 -8.34 1.67 20.23
C GLY A 69 -9.33 0.63 19.70
N VAL A 70 -8.95 -0.18 18.70
CA VAL A 70 -9.83 -1.22 18.18
C VAL A 70 -9.82 -2.42 19.13
N GLY A 71 -11.01 -2.87 19.54
CA GLY A 71 -11.17 -4.07 20.34
C GLY A 71 -10.67 -5.33 19.61
N SER A 72 -10.22 -6.34 20.36
CA SER A 72 -9.74 -7.62 19.81
C SER A 72 -8.56 -7.50 18.81
N ALA A 73 -7.55 -6.68 19.14
CA ALA A 73 -6.39 -6.42 18.27
C ALA A 73 -5.69 -7.67 17.72
N GLU A 74 -5.55 -8.73 18.54
CA GLU A 74 -5.00 -10.02 18.12
C GLU A 74 -5.86 -10.69 17.04
N ALA A 75 -7.18 -10.74 17.24
CA ALA A 75 -8.10 -11.31 16.26
C ALA A 75 -8.09 -10.53 14.93
N ARG A 76 -7.92 -9.19 14.98
CA ARG A 76 -7.78 -8.34 13.78
C ARG A 76 -6.46 -8.54 13.06
N ALA A 77 -5.37 -8.77 13.80
CA ALA A 77 -4.09 -9.15 13.22
C ALA A 77 -4.18 -10.50 12.51
N ASP A 78 -4.81 -11.49 13.16
CA ASP A 78 -5.00 -12.82 12.58
C ASP A 78 -5.92 -12.79 11.35
N ASP A 79 -7.03 -12.03 11.39
CA ASP A 79 -7.91 -11.81 10.23
C ASP A 79 -7.16 -11.14 9.07
N THR A 80 -6.31 -10.16 9.36
CA THR A 80 -5.45 -9.52 8.35
C THR A 80 -4.56 -10.55 7.65
N LEU A 81 -3.84 -11.37 8.42
CA LEU A 81 -2.93 -12.38 7.88
C LEU A 81 -3.68 -13.47 7.11
N ASN A 82 -4.86 -13.87 7.58
CA ASN A 82 -5.73 -14.81 6.88
C ASN A 82 -6.18 -14.29 5.52
N ARG A 83 -6.61 -13.02 5.45
CA ARG A 83 -6.98 -12.38 4.18
C ARG A 83 -5.82 -12.31 3.20
N VAL A 84 -4.61 -12.02 3.68
CA VAL A 84 -3.40 -12.00 2.85
C VAL A 84 -3.06 -13.39 2.35
N ALA A 85 -3.00 -14.39 3.23
CA ALA A 85 -2.72 -15.78 2.87
C ALA A 85 -3.71 -16.30 1.82
N ARG A 86 -4.99 -15.98 1.99
CA ARG A 86 -6.04 -16.30 1.02
C ARG A 86 -5.76 -15.70 -0.35
N ARG A 87 -5.42 -14.41 -0.43
CA ARG A 87 -5.16 -13.71 -1.69
C ARG A 87 -3.94 -14.27 -2.41
N LEU A 88 -2.89 -14.61 -1.67
CA LEU A 88 -1.72 -15.29 -2.21
C LEU A 88 -2.08 -16.70 -2.72
N ASP A 89 -2.94 -17.44 -2.02
CA ASP A 89 -3.39 -18.74 -2.48
C ASP A 89 -4.23 -18.66 -3.77
N GLU A 90 -5.07 -17.62 -3.89
CA GLU A 90 -5.84 -17.25 -5.10
C GLU A 90 -4.94 -16.81 -6.28
N GLY A 91 -3.63 -16.65 -6.08
CA GLY A 91 -2.65 -16.34 -7.13
C GLY A 91 -2.34 -14.85 -7.30
N GLN A 92 -2.76 -14.00 -6.37
CA GLN A 92 -2.42 -12.58 -6.37
C GLN A 92 -0.89 -12.42 -6.36
N GLN A 93 -0.37 -11.70 -7.35
CA GLN A 93 1.03 -11.30 -7.36
C GLN A 93 1.20 -10.09 -6.45
N VAL A 94 2.16 -10.18 -5.52
CA VAL A 94 2.43 -9.14 -4.52
C VAL A 94 3.92 -8.84 -4.53
N GLU A 95 4.29 -7.67 -5.06
CA GLU A 95 5.70 -7.23 -5.12
C GLU A 95 6.24 -6.79 -3.75
N ASN A 96 5.41 -6.09 -2.96
CA ASN A 96 5.73 -5.68 -1.59
C ASN A 96 4.73 -6.30 -0.62
N LEU A 97 5.10 -7.45 -0.05
CA LEU A 97 4.24 -8.21 0.87
C LEU A 97 3.87 -7.38 2.11
N ILE A 98 4.83 -6.67 2.70
CA ILE A 98 4.60 -5.86 3.91
C ILE A 98 3.59 -4.75 3.62
N GLY A 99 3.78 -4.00 2.53
CA GLY A 99 2.85 -2.96 2.12
C GLY A 99 1.44 -3.51 1.90
N TYR A 100 1.34 -4.70 1.31
CA TYR A 100 0.06 -5.37 1.09
C TYR A 100 -0.62 -5.81 2.40
N VAL A 101 0.15 -6.33 3.36
CA VAL A 101 -0.31 -6.69 4.71
C VAL A 101 -0.90 -5.47 5.41
N TYR A 102 -0.20 -4.32 5.43
CA TYR A 102 -0.68 -3.11 6.08
C TYR A 102 -1.88 -2.48 5.37
N ARG A 103 -1.92 -2.56 4.04
CA ARG A 103 -3.11 -2.15 3.29
C ARG A 103 -4.33 -3.00 3.69
N THR A 104 -4.13 -4.29 3.90
CA THR A 104 -5.18 -5.21 4.36
C THR A 104 -5.58 -4.89 5.80
N ALA A 105 -4.61 -4.63 6.69
CA ALA A 105 -4.85 -4.22 8.08
C ALA A 105 -5.69 -2.94 8.16
N TYR A 106 -5.46 -1.98 7.25
CA TYR A 106 -6.27 -0.78 7.16
C TYR A 106 -7.72 -1.06 6.76
N LEU A 107 -7.96 -2.01 5.85
CA LEU A 107 -9.33 -2.41 5.49
C LEU A 107 -10.04 -3.08 6.69
N VAL A 108 -9.34 -3.97 7.39
CA VAL A 108 -9.84 -4.61 8.62
C VAL A 108 -10.15 -3.57 9.70
N PHE A 109 -9.29 -2.55 9.85
CA PHE A 109 -9.53 -1.41 10.74
C PHE A 109 -10.82 -0.67 10.38
N LEU A 110 -11.00 -0.29 9.11
CA LEU A 110 -12.21 0.41 8.66
C LEU A 110 -13.49 -0.42 8.81
N GLU A 111 -13.39 -1.74 8.74
CA GLU A 111 -14.51 -2.63 9.04
C GLU A 111 -14.83 -2.65 10.53
N ALA A 112 -13.80 -2.72 11.40
CA ALA A 112 -13.98 -2.65 12.84
C ALA A 112 -14.62 -1.33 13.30
N LEU A 113 -14.31 -0.21 12.62
CA LEU A 113 -14.95 1.09 12.88
C LEU A 113 -16.48 1.08 12.63
N LYS A 114 -16.97 0.17 11.79
CA LYS A 114 -18.39 0.09 11.38
C LYS A 114 -19.18 -0.90 12.22
N GLU A 115 -18.54 -1.63 13.11
CA GLU A 115 -19.22 -2.62 13.95
C GLU A 115 -20.00 -1.94 15.08
N PRO A 116 -21.24 -2.40 15.37
CA PRO A 116 -22.06 -1.82 16.42
C PRO A 116 -21.37 -2.01 17.79
N GLY A 117 -21.14 -0.89 18.49
CA GLY A 117 -20.31 -0.82 19.70
C GLY A 117 -19.04 0.03 19.56
N HIS A 118 -18.75 0.51 18.35
CA HIS A 118 -17.62 1.41 18.06
C HIS A 118 -18.03 2.91 18.01
N ASP A 119 -19.28 3.24 18.34
CA ASP A 119 -19.84 4.61 18.32
C ASP A 119 -19.15 5.61 19.28
N GLU A 120 -18.16 5.19 20.06
CA GLU A 120 -17.38 6.05 20.96
C GLU A 120 -16.01 6.48 20.43
N ILE A 121 -15.59 6.03 19.25
CA ILE A 121 -14.34 6.54 18.66
C ILE A 121 -14.65 7.79 17.85
N ASP A 122 -14.32 8.92 18.47
CA ASP A 122 -14.31 10.24 17.87
C ASP A 122 -13.60 10.22 16.50
N PRO A 123 -14.32 10.46 15.40
CA PRO A 123 -13.75 10.46 14.05
C PRO A 123 -12.66 11.52 13.85
N GLU A 124 -12.56 12.54 14.73
CA GLU A 124 -11.45 13.51 14.74
C GLU A 124 -10.16 12.95 15.35
N LYS A 125 -10.23 11.85 16.11
CA LYS A 125 -9.06 11.15 16.70
C LYS A 125 -8.61 9.94 15.89
N ALA A 126 -9.33 9.56 14.85
CA ALA A 126 -8.86 8.55 13.91
C ALA A 126 -7.59 9.10 13.22
N PRO A 127 -6.42 8.45 13.34
CA PRO A 127 -5.23 8.91 12.67
C PRO A 127 -5.48 8.95 11.16
N THR A 128 -5.63 10.15 10.60
CA THR A 128 -5.86 10.42 9.17
C THR A 128 -4.64 10.07 8.31
N VAL A 129 -3.53 9.75 8.96
CA VAL A 129 -2.26 9.41 8.32
C VAL A 129 -1.97 7.94 8.62
N MET A 130 -1.85 7.15 7.54
CA MET A 130 -1.21 5.85 7.61
C MET A 130 0.16 6.04 8.26
N PRO A 131 0.49 5.42 9.42
CA PRO A 131 1.87 5.17 9.72
C PRO A 131 2.34 4.28 8.59
N GLU A 132 3.20 4.82 7.73
CA GLU A 132 3.93 4.00 6.78
C GLU A 132 4.52 2.85 7.59
N PRO A 133 4.32 1.59 7.16
CA PRO A 133 4.75 0.45 7.93
C PRO A 133 6.23 0.61 8.31
N GLN A 134 6.49 0.79 9.60
CA GLN A 134 7.84 0.81 10.20
C GLN A 134 8.40 -0.62 10.25
N PHE A 135 8.47 -1.26 9.09
CA PHE A 135 9.44 -2.29 8.85
C PHE A 135 10.62 -1.56 8.25
N GLU A 136 11.81 -1.95 8.68
CA GLU A 136 13.06 -1.71 7.97
C GLU A 136 12.89 -2.34 6.57
N ASP A 137 12.13 -1.69 5.72
CA ASP A 137 12.29 -1.81 4.28
C ASP A 137 13.67 -1.17 4.06
N THR A 138 14.70 -1.99 4.21
CA THR A 138 16.10 -1.55 4.17
C THR A 138 16.36 -0.74 2.90
N GLU A 139 15.66 -1.05 1.81
CA GLU A 139 15.67 -0.29 0.56
C GLU A 139 15.00 1.08 0.71
N ARG A 140 13.85 1.18 1.39
CA ARG A 140 13.22 2.47 1.71
C ARG A 140 14.08 3.32 2.63
N GLU A 141 14.68 2.73 3.67
CA GLU A 141 15.58 3.44 4.59
C GLU A 141 16.87 3.87 3.89
N ARG A 142 17.45 3.03 3.03
CA ARG A 142 18.60 3.37 2.18
C ARG A 142 18.24 4.52 1.23
N ARG A 143 17.09 4.45 0.55
CA ARG A 143 16.59 5.52 -0.31
C ARG A 143 16.38 6.81 0.46
N GLN A 144 15.77 6.76 1.64
CA GLN A 144 15.55 7.93 2.48
C GLN A 144 16.88 8.53 2.96
N ARG A 145 17.82 7.71 3.42
CA ARG A 145 19.16 8.15 3.81
C ARG A 145 19.90 8.81 2.65
N CYS A 146 19.87 8.20 1.47
CA CYS A 146 20.46 8.78 0.26
C CYS A 146 19.77 10.08 -0.15
N PHE A 147 18.45 10.16 -0.01
CA PHE A 147 17.68 11.37 -0.28
C PHE A 147 18.11 12.51 0.65
N ASP A 148 18.16 12.28 1.95
CA ASP A 148 18.56 13.27 2.95
C ASP A 148 20.02 13.74 2.75
N GLN A 149 20.93 12.80 2.43
CA GLN A 149 22.32 13.13 2.07
C GLN A 149 22.44 13.93 0.77
N CYS A 150 21.59 13.67 -0.21
CA CYS A 150 21.61 14.42 -1.47
C CYS A 150 20.98 15.81 -1.32
N LEU A 151 19.97 15.95 -0.45
CA LEU A 151 19.42 17.26 -0.08
C LEU A 151 20.43 18.12 0.67
N SER A 152 21.22 17.55 1.58
CA SER A 152 22.24 18.30 2.33
C SER A 152 23.40 18.81 1.47
N LYS A 153 23.60 18.25 0.27
CA LYS A 153 24.57 18.73 -0.73
C LYS A 153 24.05 19.92 -1.56
N LEU A 154 22.76 20.25 -1.47
CA LEU A 154 22.22 21.43 -2.13
C LEU A 154 22.62 22.69 -1.35
N THR A 155 22.84 23.79 -2.08
CA THR A 155 22.95 25.12 -1.47
C THR A 155 21.63 25.50 -0.80
N ALA A 156 21.69 26.26 0.31
CA ALA A 156 20.51 26.71 1.06
C ALA A 156 19.41 27.31 0.16
N GLU A 157 19.78 28.15 -0.81
CA GLU A 157 18.82 28.73 -1.76
C GLU A 157 18.08 27.70 -2.63
N ASN A 158 18.78 26.66 -3.09
CA ASN A 158 18.19 25.62 -3.93
C ASN A 158 17.34 24.66 -3.10
N LEU A 159 17.73 24.42 -1.85
CA LEU A 159 16.95 23.65 -0.89
C LEU A 159 15.63 24.37 -0.57
N GLU A 160 15.69 25.65 -0.23
CA GLU A 160 14.50 26.46 0.04
C GLU A 160 13.57 26.52 -1.17
N LEU A 161 14.14 26.71 -2.37
CA LEU A 161 13.38 26.74 -3.61
C LEU A 161 12.68 25.41 -3.88
N ILE A 162 13.36 24.27 -3.77
CA ILE A 162 12.76 22.97 -4.10
C ILE A 162 11.70 22.56 -3.08
N LEU A 163 11.93 22.82 -1.79
CA LEU A 163 10.94 22.56 -0.73
C LEU A 163 9.71 23.46 -0.90
N GLY A 164 9.92 24.74 -1.19
CA GLY A 164 8.82 25.67 -1.51
C GLY A 164 8.05 25.24 -2.76
N TYR A 165 8.74 24.79 -3.81
CA TYR A 165 8.13 24.43 -5.09
C TYR A 165 7.18 23.22 -5.03
N TYR A 166 7.36 22.33 -4.05
CA TYR A 166 6.57 21.10 -3.85
C TYR A 166 5.59 21.15 -2.66
N ARG A 167 5.53 22.27 -1.92
CA ARG A 167 4.72 22.39 -0.70
C ARG A 167 3.21 22.17 -0.91
N GLU A 168 2.68 22.64 -2.03
CA GLU A 168 1.23 22.67 -2.28
C GLU A 168 0.81 21.75 -3.44
N GLU A 169 -0.44 21.30 -3.38
CA GLU A 169 -1.07 20.44 -4.39
C GLU A 169 -2.24 21.14 -5.12
N GLY A 170 -2.70 20.55 -6.23
CA GLY A 170 -3.87 21.05 -6.95
C GLY A 170 -3.75 22.49 -7.47
N ARG A 171 -4.78 23.32 -7.22
CA ARG A 171 -4.83 24.72 -7.69
C ARG A 171 -3.89 25.64 -6.89
N ALA A 172 -3.74 25.42 -5.59
CA ALA A 172 -2.86 26.20 -4.71
C ALA A 172 -1.39 26.19 -5.18
N LYS A 173 -0.96 25.08 -5.79
CA LYS A 173 0.36 24.93 -6.42
C LYS A 173 0.65 25.94 -7.53
N ILE A 174 -0.35 26.33 -8.31
CA ILE A 174 -0.17 27.26 -9.42
C ILE A 174 0.13 28.65 -8.87
N ASP A 175 -0.63 29.07 -7.86
CA ASP A 175 -0.48 30.39 -7.26
C ASP A 175 0.79 30.48 -6.42
N LEU A 176 1.14 29.43 -5.68
CA LEU A 176 2.42 29.35 -4.96
C LEU A 176 3.62 29.50 -5.89
N ARG A 177 3.59 28.84 -7.06
CA ARG A 177 4.69 28.95 -8.03
C ARG A 177 4.82 30.33 -8.64
N LYS A 178 3.71 31.07 -8.79
CA LYS A 178 3.75 32.49 -9.19
C LYS A 178 4.40 33.32 -8.09
N GLN A 179 3.94 33.17 -6.85
CA GLN A 179 4.49 33.88 -5.68
C GLN A 179 5.99 33.61 -5.48
N LEU A 180 6.44 32.35 -5.65
CA LEU A 180 7.86 32.00 -5.59
C LEU A 180 8.67 32.65 -6.71
N ALA A 181 8.12 32.70 -7.92
CA ALA A 181 8.77 33.37 -9.05
C ALA A 181 8.87 34.89 -8.82
N ASP A 182 7.80 35.51 -8.30
CA ASP A 182 7.72 36.93 -7.99
C ASP A 182 8.69 37.32 -6.85
N GLY A 183 8.74 36.51 -5.79
CA GLY A 183 9.66 36.70 -4.66
C GLY A 183 11.14 36.63 -5.07
N LEU A 184 11.46 35.76 -6.02
CA LEU A 184 12.80 35.64 -6.61
C LEU A 184 13.04 36.62 -7.78
N ARG A 185 12.03 37.40 -8.19
CA ARG A 185 12.04 38.30 -9.35
C ARG A 185 12.50 37.64 -10.65
N ILE A 186 12.07 36.40 -10.86
CA ILE A 186 12.37 35.61 -12.07
C ILE A 186 11.07 35.25 -12.80
N PRO A 187 11.11 35.06 -14.13
CA PRO A 187 9.93 34.57 -14.83
C PRO A 187 9.60 33.13 -14.39
N LEU A 188 8.31 32.77 -14.39
CA LEU A 188 7.83 31.44 -14.01
C LEU A 188 8.54 30.30 -14.77
N ASN A 189 8.94 30.55 -16.02
CA ASN A 189 9.69 29.58 -16.82
C ASN A 189 11.10 29.33 -16.27
N ALA A 190 11.78 30.37 -15.78
CA ALA A 190 13.09 30.23 -15.12
C ALA A 190 12.98 29.45 -13.80
N LEU A 191 11.91 29.67 -13.03
CA LEU A 191 11.63 28.87 -11.82
C LEU A 191 11.49 27.38 -12.18
N ARG A 192 10.72 27.05 -13.21
CA ARG A 192 10.53 25.66 -13.69
C ARG A 192 11.85 25.02 -14.13
N ILE A 193 12.68 25.74 -14.87
CA ILE A 193 14.00 25.27 -15.31
C ILE A 193 14.91 25.02 -14.10
N ARG A 194 14.94 25.93 -13.13
CA ARG A 194 15.76 25.79 -11.91
C ARG A 194 15.29 24.58 -11.08
N ALA A 195 13.99 24.42 -10.88
CA ALA A 195 13.42 23.25 -10.19
C ALA A 195 13.74 21.93 -10.94
N HIS A 196 13.66 21.93 -12.27
CA HIS A 196 14.01 20.77 -13.08
C HIS A 196 15.49 20.38 -12.91
N ARG A 197 16.41 21.36 -12.97
CA ARG A 197 17.85 21.11 -12.75
C ARG A 197 18.14 20.52 -11.37
N ILE A 198 17.51 21.05 -10.32
CA ILE A 198 17.65 20.52 -8.96
C ILE A 198 17.14 19.08 -8.89
N ARG A 199 15.99 18.79 -9.53
CA ARG A 199 15.45 17.44 -9.60
C ARG A 199 16.39 16.47 -10.32
N THR A 200 16.90 16.82 -11.50
CA THR A 200 17.85 15.98 -12.25
C THR A 200 19.12 15.72 -11.45
N TYR A 201 19.61 16.73 -10.73
CA TYR A 201 20.73 16.56 -9.82
C TYR A 201 20.40 15.56 -8.70
N LEU A 202 19.28 15.73 -8.00
CA LEU A 202 18.86 14.83 -6.92
C LEU A 202 18.69 13.39 -7.41
N GLU A 203 18.02 13.18 -8.56
CA GLU A 203 17.86 11.86 -9.18
C GLU A 203 19.22 11.20 -9.45
N SER A 204 20.16 11.95 -10.04
CA SER A 204 21.51 11.43 -10.32
C SER A 204 22.32 11.15 -9.04
N CYS A 205 22.13 11.96 -7.99
CA CYS A 205 22.81 11.80 -6.71
C CYS A 205 22.29 10.57 -5.95
N ILE A 206 20.96 10.39 -5.91
CA ILE A 206 20.32 9.25 -5.26
C ILE A 206 20.70 7.96 -5.98
N ALA A 207 20.67 7.94 -7.31
CA ALA A 207 21.07 6.77 -8.09
C ALA A 207 22.53 6.35 -7.80
N LYS A 208 23.46 7.32 -7.72
CA LYS A 208 24.86 7.05 -7.36
C LYS A 208 25.01 6.57 -5.91
N CYS A 209 24.29 7.17 -4.98
CA CYS A 209 24.32 6.79 -3.57
C CYS A 209 23.81 5.36 -3.36
N LEU A 210 22.69 5.00 -4.00
CA LEU A 210 22.16 3.64 -3.94
C LEU A 210 23.11 2.62 -4.58
N ALA A 211 23.75 2.95 -5.70
CA ALA A 211 24.74 2.09 -6.34
C ALA A 211 26.02 1.88 -5.51
N GLN A 212 26.35 2.80 -4.59
CA GLN A 212 27.48 2.65 -3.66
C GLN A 212 27.12 1.86 -2.39
N MET A 213 25.83 1.66 -2.13
CA MET A 213 25.30 0.93 -0.97
C MET A 213 24.79 -0.49 -1.31
N ALA A 214 24.89 -0.89 -2.58
CA ALA A 214 24.58 -2.23 -3.09
C ALA A 214 25.84 -3.11 -3.07
#